data_AF-A0A0P6X8R5-F1
#
_entry.id   AF-A0A0P6X8R5-F1
#
_cell.length_a   1.000
_cell.length_b   1.000
_cell.length_c   1.000
_cell.angle_alpha   90.00
_cell.angle_beta   90.00
_cell.angle_gamma   90.00
#
_symmetry.space_group_name_H-M   'P 1'
#
loop_
_entity.id
_entity.type
_entity.pdbx_description
1 polymer ?
#
loop_
_entity_poly.entity_id
_entity_poly.type
_entity_poly.pdbx_seq_one_letter_code
_entity_poly.pdbx_strand_id
1 'polypeptide(L)'
;MKSPVSTAVAIAVGLIVLLGFFIPVAVLQNLREVLVGWAAILAGVAGLVAILNLVSAHWRKLTSAGKRDVYSLALLLAFVVTLAAGLWLTPANADYQRVVTAIQAPVEMSLLALLAFSLAYASLRLLQRRRDLMSVIFVISAVVFLFLFSGFLPAAGNVFGFLQRLPMAGARGILLGVAAGSVMTGLRILLGADRPYSG
;
A
#
# COMPACT_ATOMS: atom_id res chain seq x y z
N MET A 1 -6.43 -29.23 17.30
CA MET A 1 -6.54 -27.77 17.54
C MET A 1 -5.12 -27.22 17.59
N LYS A 2 -4.60 -26.55 16.54
CA LYS A 2 -3.14 -26.36 16.47
C LYS A 2 -2.56 -25.13 17.20
N SER A 3 -3.35 -24.12 17.59
CA SER A 3 -2.88 -23.04 18.48
C SER A 3 -4.00 -22.13 19.03
N PRO A 4 -4.92 -22.63 19.88
CA PRO A 4 -6.01 -21.80 20.43
C PRO A 4 -5.48 -20.64 21.30
N VAL A 5 -4.35 -20.86 21.98
CA VAL A 5 -3.75 -19.89 22.90
C VAL A 5 -3.23 -18.65 22.16
N SER A 6 -2.50 -18.82 21.06
CA SER A 6 -1.95 -17.68 20.30
C SER A 6 -3.06 -16.81 19.70
N THR A 7 -4.15 -17.45 19.23
CA THR A 7 -5.32 -16.74 18.72
C THR A 7 -6.02 -15.96 19.83
N ALA A 8 -6.20 -16.57 21.02
CA ALA A 8 -6.80 -15.89 22.17
C ALA A 8 -5.97 -14.68 22.63
N VAL A 9 -4.64 -14.82 22.67
CA VAL A 9 -3.72 -13.71 23.01
C VAL A 9 -3.83 -12.59 21.97
N ALA A 10 -3.82 -12.92 20.67
CA ALA A 10 -3.94 -11.91 19.62
C ALA A 10 -5.26 -11.12 19.70
N ILE A 11 -6.38 -11.82 19.95
CA ILE A 11 -7.69 -11.19 20.14
C ILE A 11 -7.68 -10.29 21.39
N ALA A 12 -7.19 -10.80 22.52
CA ALA A 12 -7.14 -10.04 23.77
C ALA A 12 -6.30 -8.76 23.65
N VAL A 13 -5.08 -8.87 23.08
CA VAL A 13 -4.20 -7.73 22.85
C VAL A 13 -4.83 -6.73 21.89
N GLY A 14 -5.42 -7.20 20.79
CA GLY A 14 -6.08 -6.33 19.83
C GLY A 14 -7.30 -5.60 20.43
N LEU A 15 -8.08 -6.26 21.29
CA LEU A 15 -9.19 -5.62 22.02
C LEU A 15 -8.68 -4.59 23.03
N ILE A 16 -7.60 -4.88 23.78
CA ILE A 16 -7.00 -3.92 24.72
C ILE A 16 -6.55 -2.66 23.99
N VAL A 17 -5.85 -2.81 22.85
CA VAL A 17 -5.41 -1.68 22.03
C VAL A 17 -6.62 -0.88 21.52
N LEU A 18 -7.65 -1.55 21.02
CA LEU A 18 -8.86 -0.90 20.52
C LEU A 18 -9.57 -0.11 21.63
N LEU A 19 -9.78 -0.73 22.80
CA LEU A 19 -10.39 -0.06 23.95
C LEU A 19 -9.57 1.13 24.43
N GLY A 20 -8.23 1.05 24.39
CA GLY A 20 -7.34 2.16 24.72
C GLY A 20 -7.41 3.36 23.76
N PHE A 21 -8.00 3.22 22.57
CA PHE A 21 -8.30 4.35 21.68
C PHE A 21 -9.62 5.05 22.02
N PHE A 22 -10.65 4.30 22.44
CA PHE A 22 -12.01 4.82 22.60
C PHE A 22 -12.38 5.17 24.05
N ILE A 23 -11.74 4.53 25.04
CA ILE A 23 -12.06 4.70 26.45
C ILE A 23 -10.97 5.54 27.13
N PRO A 24 -11.30 6.71 27.71
CA PRO A 24 -10.32 7.59 28.37
C PRO A 24 -9.97 7.11 29.78
N VAL A 25 -9.41 5.89 29.89
CA VAL A 25 -8.89 5.33 31.15
C VAL A 25 -7.38 5.24 31.05
N ALA A 26 -6.67 5.87 32.00
CA ALA A 26 -5.21 5.98 31.98
C ALA A 26 -4.50 4.62 31.86
N VAL A 27 -5.00 3.59 32.53
CA VAL A 27 -4.44 2.22 32.45
C VAL A 27 -4.53 1.65 31.03
N LEU A 28 -5.66 1.84 30.33
CA LEU A 28 -5.84 1.36 28.96
C LEU A 28 -4.98 2.15 27.96
N GLN A 29 -4.84 3.46 28.17
CA GLN A 29 -3.99 4.30 27.33
C GLN A 29 -2.51 3.93 27.47
N ASN A 30 -2.02 3.75 28.70
CA ASN A 30 -0.66 3.30 28.98
C ASN A 30 -0.39 1.92 28.36
N LEU A 31 -1.32 0.97 28.51
CA LEU A 31 -1.18 -0.36 27.89
C LEU A 31 -1.15 -0.28 26.37
N ARG A 32 -2.04 0.52 25.76
CA ARG A 32 -2.03 0.77 24.31
C ARG A 32 -0.67 1.32 23.85
N GLU A 33 -0.12 2.32 24.54
CA GLU A 33 1.17 2.92 24.18
C GLU A 33 2.31 1.91 24.23
N VAL A 34 2.38 1.10 25.29
CA VAL A 34 3.39 0.03 25.42
C VAL A 34 3.23 -1.03 24.32
N LEU A 35 2.01 -1.52 24.10
CA LEU A 35 1.72 -2.56 23.11
C LEU A 35 1.98 -2.09 21.67
N VAL A 36 1.58 -0.86 21.34
CA VAL A 36 1.87 -0.24 20.03
C VAL A 36 3.37 0.02 19.88
N GLY A 37 4.06 0.43 20.95
CA GLY A 37 5.51 0.57 20.97
C GLY A 37 6.23 -0.74 20.65
N TRP A 38 5.82 -1.85 21.28
CA TRP A 38 6.35 -3.17 20.96
C TRP A 38 6.05 -3.58 19.52
N ALA A 39 4.83 -3.32 19.02
CA ALA A 39 4.49 -3.59 17.64
C ALA A 39 5.38 -2.79 16.66
N ALA A 40 5.70 -1.53 16.96
CA ALA A 40 6.59 -0.70 16.16
C ALA A 40 8.03 -1.25 16.15
N ILE A 41 8.55 -1.70 17.30
CA ILE A 41 9.87 -2.34 17.38
C ILE A 41 9.89 -3.63 16.55
N LEU A 42 8.90 -4.49 16.72
CA LEU A 42 8.77 -5.74 15.96
C LEU A 42 8.65 -5.48 14.45
N ALA A 43 7.90 -4.45 14.04
CA ALA A 43 7.80 -4.04 12.65
C ALA A 43 9.15 -3.57 12.08
N GLY A 44 9.92 -2.80 12.85
CA GLY A 44 11.28 -2.39 12.48
C GLY A 44 12.21 -3.58 12.30
N VAL A 45 12.21 -4.54 13.25
CA VAL A 45 13.00 -5.77 13.17
C VAL A 45 12.57 -6.63 11.97
N ALA A 46 11.26 -6.78 11.74
CA ALA A 46 10.73 -7.47 10.57
C ALA A 46 11.18 -6.81 9.25
N GLY A 47 11.25 -5.47 9.21
CA GLY A 47 11.82 -4.72 8.10
C GLY A 47 13.28 -5.07 7.83
N LEU A 48 14.12 -5.14 8.88
CA LEU A 48 15.51 -5.58 8.75
C LEU A 48 15.61 -7.02 8.24
N VAL A 49 14.80 -7.93 8.79
CA VAL A 49 14.74 -9.34 8.32
C VAL A 49 14.33 -9.40 6.85
N ALA A 50 13.38 -8.57 6.42
CA ALA A 50 12.96 -8.49 5.01
C ALA A 50 14.10 -8.02 4.10
N ILE A 51 14.87 -7.01 4.51
CA ILE A 51 16.05 -6.54 3.79
C ILE A 51 17.10 -7.64 3.69
N LEU A 52 17.43 -8.30 4.81
CA LEU A 52 18.40 -9.40 4.84
C LEU A 52 17.95 -10.58 3.97
N ASN A 53 16.65 -10.90 3.99
CA ASN A 53 16.08 -11.93 3.13
C ASN A 53 16.21 -11.55 1.65
N LEU A 54 15.92 -10.30 1.29
CA LEU A 54 16.07 -9.80 -0.08
C LEU A 54 17.53 -9.90 -0.56
N VAL A 55 18.48 -9.40 0.23
CA VAL A 55 19.92 -9.43 -0.09
C VAL A 55 20.41 -10.87 -0.21
N SER A 56 20.09 -11.73 0.76
CA SER A 56 20.52 -13.13 0.75
C SER A 56 19.94 -13.93 -0.43
N ALA A 57 18.69 -13.66 -0.82
CA ALA A 57 18.06 -14.28 -1.98
C ALA A 57 18.79 -13.89 -3.28
N HIS A 58 19.12 -12.61 -3.47
CA HIS A 58 19.83 -12.13 -4.66
C HIS A 58 21.30 -12.54 -4.67
N TRP A 59 21.95 -12.58 -3.51
CA TRP A 59 23.30 -13.13 -3.37
C TRP A 59 23.35 -14.61 -3.81
N ARG A 60 22.40 -15.42 -3.34
CA ARG A 60 22.30 -16.84 -3.72
C ARG A 60 22.06 -17.03 -5.22
N LYS A 61 21.24 -16.17 -5.84
CA LYS A 61 21.03 -16.17 -7.30
C LYS A 61 22.31 -15.84 -8.06
N LEU A 62 23.12 -14.93 -7.55
CA LEU A 62 24.40 -14.54 -8.15
C LEU A 62 25.46 -15.67 -8.05
N THR A 63 25.50 -16.38 -6.92
CA THR A 63 26.49 -17.46 -6.69
C THR A 63 26.07 -18.84 -7.21
N SER A 64 24.82 -19.01 -7.65
CA SER A 64 24.31 -20.30 -8.17
C SER A 64 24.94 -20.64 -9.52
N ALA A 65 25.47 -21.87 -9.63
CA ALA A 65 26.25 -22.32 -10.79
C ALA A 65 25.45 -22.49 -12.09
N GLY A 66 24.11 -22.57 -12.03
CA GLY A 66 23.28 -22.93 -13.19
C GLY A 66 22.54 -21.78 -13.89
N LYS A 67 22.26 -20.68 -13.18
CA LYS A 67 21.50 -19.52 -13.71
C LYS A 67 21.91 -18.25 -12.97
N ARG A 68 23.10 -17.74 -13.27
CA ARG A 68 23.57 -16.45 -12.74
C ARG A 68 22.65 -15.35 -13.24
N ASP A 69 21.96 -14.71 -12.33
CA ASP A 69 21.08 -13.58 -12.64
C ASP A 69 21.88 -12.28 -12.57
N VAL A 70 22.25 -11.74 -13.74
CA VAL A 70 23.01 -10.49 -13.83
C VAL A 70 22.24 -9.31 -13.24
N TYR A 71 20.90 -9.33 -13.26
CA TYR A 71 20.09 -8.29 -12.65
C TYR A 71 20.18 -8.29 -11.11
N SER A 72 20.48 -9.45 -10.52
CA SER A 72 20.75 -9.53 -9.07
C SER A 72 22.01 -8.76 -8.67
N LEU A 73 23.03 -8.68 -9.55
CA LEU A 73 24.22 -7.87 -9.30
C LEU A 73 23.88 -6.37 -9.31
N ALA A 74 23.12 -5.92 -10.30
CA ALA A 74 22.67 -4.53 -10.40
C ALA A 74 21.87 -4.10 -9.17
N LEU A 75 20.97 -4.95 -8.69
CA LEU A 75 20.18 -4.70 -7.48
C LEU A 75 21.07 -4.57 -6.23
N LEU A 76 22.02 -5.49 -6.04
CA LEU A 76 22.91 -5.45 -4.88
C LEU A 76 23.82 -4.21 -4.89
N LEU A 77 24.36 -3.86 -6.06
CA LEU A 77 25.18 -2.64 -6.21
C LEU A 77 24.35 -1.38 -5.95
N ALA A 78 23.16 -1.28 -6.54
CA ALA A 78 22.26 -0.15 -6.31
C ALA A 78 21.86 -0.03 -4.83
N PHE A 79 21.61 -1.15 -4.15
CA PHE A 79 21.32 -1.18 -2.72
C PHE A 79 22.49 -0.63 -1.90
N VAL A 80 23.72 -1.11 -2.14
CA VAL A 80 24.91 -0.64 -1.41
C VAL A 80 25.18 0.84 -1.65
N VAL A 81 25.11 1.30 -2.91
CA VAL A 81 25.31 2.71 -3.25
C VAL A 81 24.27 3.60 -2.56
N THR A 82 22.99 3.21 -2.63
CA THR A 82 21.89 3.97 -2.01
C THR A 82 22.02 4.00 -0.50
N LEU A 83 22.37 2.86 0.13
CA LEU A 83 22.58 2.76 1.57
C LEU A 83 23.76 3.63 2.01
N ALA A 84 24.91 3.53 1.35
CA ALA A 84 26.09 4.33 1.67
C ALA A 84 25.82 5.83 1.50
N ALA A 85 25.15 6.23 0.42
CA ALA A 85 24.73 7.62 0.20
C ALA A 85 23.76 8.10 1.28
N GLY A 86 22.78 7.28 1.68
CA GLY A 86 21.82 7.61 2.73
C GLY A 86 22.45 7.74 4.11
N LEU A 87 23.46 6.92 4.43
CA LEU A 87 24.23 7.02 5.68
C LEU A 87 25.12 8.27 5.71
N TRP A 88 25.65 8.68 4.56
CA TRP A 88 26.52 9.85 4.45
C TRP A 88 25.74 11.17 4.43
N LEU A 89 24.72 11.27 3.58
CA LEU A 89 23.92 12.49 3.37
C LEU A 89 22.78 12.63 4.38
N THR A 90 22.38 11.54 5.05
CA THR A 90 21.14 11.40 5.84
C THR A 90 19.88 11.36 4.95
N PRO A 91 18.86 10.53 5.28
CA PRO A 91 17.60 10.47 4.52
C PRO A 91 16.81 11.79 4.44
N ALA A 92 17.11 12.75 5.31
CA ALA A 92 16.48 14.08 5.33
C ALA A 92 17.09 15.06 4.30
N ASN A 93 18.19 14.71 3.65
CA ASN A 93 18.84 15.58 2.67
C ASN A 93 18.01 15.71 1.39
N ALA A 94 17.80 16.95 0.93
CA ALA A 94 16.95 17.26 -0.21
C ALA A 94 17.46 16.67 -1.53
N ASP A 95 18.77 16.64 -1.76
CA ASP A 95 19.36 16.07 -2.98
C ASP A 95 19.24 14.55 -2.99
N TYR A 96 19.47 13.90 -1.84
CA TYR A 96 19.23 12.46 -1.68
C TYR A 96 17.76 12.12 -1.97
N GLN A 97 16.82 12.86 -1.38
CA GLN A 97 15.38 12.68 -1.63
C GLN A 97 15.02 12.90 -3.10
N ARG A 98 15.58 13.92 -3.76
CA ARG A 98 15.33 14.20 -5.18
C ARG A 98 15.76 13.04 -6.07
N VAL A 99 16.95 12.46 -5.82
CA VAL A 99 17.43 11.32 -6.62
C VAL A 99 16.57 10.08 -6.39
N VAL A 100 16.26 9.76 -5.13
CA VAL A 100 15.42 8.60 -4.79
C VAL A 100 14.03 8.74 -5.40
N THR A 101 13.39 9.92 -5.26
CA THR A 101 12.05 10.18 -5.81
C THR A 101 12.03 10.20 -7.34
N ALA A 102 13.09 10.66 -7.99
CA ALA A 102 13.22 10.62 -9.45
C ALA A 102 13.24 9.17 -10.00
N ILE A 103 13.68 8.19 -9.21
CA ILE A 103 13.64 6.76 -9.57
C ILE A 103 12.31 6.13 -9.14
N GLN A 104 11.83 6.44 -7.93
CA GLN A 104 10.61 5.85 -7.37
C GLN A 104 9.35 6.27 -8.14
N ALA A 105 9.20 7.56 -8.46
CA ALA A 105 7.98 8.09 -9.06
C ALA A 105 7.67 7.45 -10.43
N PRO A 106 8.60 7.29 -11.38
CA PRO A 106 8.32 6.61 -12.64
C PRO A 106 7.92 5.14 -12.48
N VAL A 107 8.53 4.41 -11.53
CA VAL A 107 8.20 3.01 -11.25
C VAL A 107 6.77 2.92 -10.69
N GLU A 108 6.45 3.77 -9.72
CA GLU A 108 5.09 3.86 -9.15
C GLU A 108 4.06 4.20 -10.22
N MET A 109 4.33 5.21 -11.05
CA MET A 109 3.46 5.61 -12.16
C MET A 109 3.27 4.49 -13.18
N SER A 110 4.30 3.70 -13.47
CA SER A 110 4.20 2.56 -14.38
C SER A 110 3.31 1.45 -13.82
N LEU A 111 3.43 1.15 -12.52
CA LEU A 111 2.56 0.18 -11.85
C LEU A 111 1.11 0.68 -11.76
N LEU A 112 0.91 1.96 -11.42
CA LEU A 112 -0.41 2.59 -11.41
C LEU A 112 -1.03 2.61 -12.81
N ALA A 113 -0.23 2.85 -13.86
CA ALA A 113 -0.69 2.77 -15.24
C ALA A 113 -1.14 1.35 -15.59
N LEU A 114 -0.35 0.32 -15.28
CA LEU A 114 -0.75 -1.08 -15.49
C LEU A 114 -2.04 -1.43 -14.76
N LEU A 115 -2.18 -0.99 -13.51
CA LEU A 115 -3.41 -1.16 -12.73
C LEU A 115 -4.59 -0.44 -13.39
N ALA A 116 -4.41 0.82 -13.79
CA ALA A 116 -5.45 1.61 -14.45
C ALA A 116 -5.90 0.97 -15.77
N PHE A 117 -4.96 0.53 -16.62
CA PHE A 117 -5.27 -0.18 -17.86
C PHE A 117 -5.99 -1.50 -17.61
N SER A 118 -5.51 -2.31 -16.66
CA SER A 118 -6.14 -3.60 -16.32
C SER A 118 -7.56 -3.42 -15.77
N LEU A 119 -7.78 -2.40 -14.94
CA LEU A 119 -9.08 -2.08 -14.37
C LEU A 119 -10.03 -1.52 -15.43
N ALA A 120 -9.55 -0.61 -16.29
CA ALA A 120 -10.32 -0.09 -17.42
C ALA A 120 -10.74 -1.23 -18.36
N TYR A 121 -9.82 -2.14 -18.70
CA TYR A 121 -10.12 -3.31 -19.51
C TYR A 121 -11.14 -4.24 -18.83
N ALA A 122 -10.96 -4.53 -17.53
CA ALA A 122 -11.89 -5.34 -16.76
C ALA A 122 -13.30 -4.72 -16.71
N SER A 123 -13.38 -3.41 -16.49
CA SER A 123 -14.64 -2.67 -16.54
C SER A 123 -15.28 -2.76 -17.92
N LEU A 124 -14.55 -2.49 -19.01
CA LEU A 124 -15.05 -2.61 -20.38
C LEU A 124 -15.56 -4.03 -20.69
N ARG A 125 -14.85 -5.06 -20.21
CA ARG A 125 -15.27 -6.46 -20.35
C ARG A 125 -16.55 -6.75 -19.56
N LEU A 126 -16.70 -6.20 -18.36
CA LEU A 126 -17.91 -6.32 -17.53
C LEU A 126 -19.11 -5.67 -18.22
N LEU A 127 -18.90 -4.46 -18.76
CA LEU A 127 -19.83 -3.66 -19.55
C LEU A 127 -20.37 -4.36 -20.80
N GLN A 128 -19.51 -5.06 -21.52
CA GLN A 128 -19.91 -5.84 -22.68
C GLN A 128 -20.78 -7.05 -22.31
N ARG A 129 -20.66 -7.58 -21.09
CA ARG A 129 -21.41 -8.75 -20.62
C ARG A 129 -22.70 -8.40 -19.89
N ARG A 130 -22.79 -7.23 -19.26
CA ARG A 130 -23.99 -6.76 -18.55
C ARG A 130 -24.28 -5.31 -18.90
N ARG A 131 -25.40 -5.05 -19.58
CA ARG A 131 -25.92 -3.70 -19.81
C ARG A 131 -26.90 -3.31 -18.71
N ASP A 132 -26.37 -3.08 -17.51
CA ASP A 132 -27.13 -2.52 -16.41
C ASP A 132 -27.01 -0.98 -16.37
N LEU A 133 -27.88 -0.33 -15.59
CA LEU A 133 -27.88 1.12 -15.43
C LEU A 133 -26.50 1.63 -14.98
N MET A 134 -25.83 0.87 -14.11
CA MET A 134 -24.53 1.23 -13.55
C MET A 134 -23.43 1.25 -14.61
N SER A 135 -23.46 0.30 -15.55
CA SER A 135 -22.60 0.25 -16.72
C SER A 135 -22.78 1.48 -17.62
N VAL A 136 -24.02 1.89 -17.91
CA VAL A 136 -24.29 3.10 -18.72
C VAL A 136 -23.72 4.35 -18.04
N ILE A 137 -23.97 4.51 -16.73
CA ILE A 137 -23.43 5.62 -15.94
C ILE A 137 -21.90 5.64 -15.95
N PHE A 138 -21.26 4.47 -15.83
CA PHE A 138 -19.80 4.34 -15.89
C PHE A 138 -19.23 4.79 -17.23
N VAL A 139 -19.80 4.36 -18.36
CA VAL A 139 -19.31 4.74 -19.69
C VAL A 139 -19.44 6.24 -19.93
N ILE A 140 -20.59 6.82 -19.59
CA ILE A 140 -20.80 8.26 -19.70
C ILE A 140 -19.75 9.00 -18.86
N SER A 141 -19.54 8.57 -17.62
CA SER A 141 -18.54 9.16 -16.73
C SER A 141 -17.13 9.05 -17.30
N ALA A 142 -16.74 7.86 -17.78
CA ALA A 142 -15.43 7.60 -18.35
C ALA A 142 -15.15 8.48 -19.59
N VAL A 143 -16.11 8.59 -20.51
CA VAL A 143 -15.99 9.44 -21.70
C VAL A 143 -15.89 10.92 -21.31
N VAL A 144 -16.74 11.39 -20.40
CA VAL A 144 -16.71 12.78 -19.92
C VAL A 144 -15.37 13.12 -19.29
N PHE A 145 -14.83 12.27 -18.42
CA PHE A 145 -13.54 12.52 -17.78
C PHE A 145 -12.38 12.41 -18.77
N LEU A 146 -12.37 11.42 -19.66
CA LEU A 146 -11.31 11.30 -20.66
C LEU A 146 -11.24 12.54 -21.56
N PHE A 147 -12.41 13.08 -21.92
CA PHE A 147 -12.50 14.34 -22.67
C PHE A 147 -12.05 15.55 -21.83
N LEU A 148 -12.45 15.62 -20.55
CA LEU A 148 -12.09 16.70 -19.63
C LEU A 148 -10.57 16.81 -19.38
N PHE A 149 -9.88 15.68 -19.27
CA PHE A 149 -8.44 15.61 -18.99
C PHE A 149 -7.58 15.56 -20.26
N SER A 150 -8.17 15.52 -21.45
CA SER A 150 -7.44 15.53 -22.73
C SER A 150 -6.73 16.86 -23.03
N GLY A 151 -7.05 17.92 -22.30
CA GLY A 151 -6.53 19.28 -22.55
C GLY A 151 -7.15 19.99 -23.76
N PHE A 152 -8.16 19.37 -24.40
CA PHE A 152 -8.80 19.90 -25.61
C PHE A 152 -9.76 21.08 -25.33
N LEU A 153 -10.28 21.20 -24.11
CA LEU A 153 -11.16 22.29 -23.70
C LEU A 153 -10.39 23.32 -22.85
N PRO A 154 -10.39 24.62 -23.20
CA PRO A 154 -9.85 25.65 -22.32
C PRO A 154 -10.66 25.67 -21.02
N ALA A 155 -9.97 25.61 -19.88
CA ALA A 155 -10.55 25.50 -18.54
C ALA A 155 -11.23 26.80 -18.06
N ALA A 156 -12.17 27.33 -18.82
CA ALA A 156 -12.86 28.58 -18.54
C ALA A 156 -14.31 28.32 -18.10
N GLY A 157 -14.50 27.96 -16.83
CA GLY A 157 -15.84 27.97 -16.22
C GLY A 157 -15.95 27.22 -14.88
N ASN A 158 -16.81 27.73 -13.98
CA ASN A 158 -17.05 27.17 -12.63
C ASN A 158 -17.52 25.71 -12.65
N VAL A 159 -18.23 25.28 -13.69
CA VAL A 159 -18.72 23.89 -13.87
C VAL A 159 -17.55 22.94 -14.15
N PHE A 160 -16.61 23.33 -15.00
CA PHE A 160 -15.41 22.53 -15.31
C PHE A 160 -14.51 22.39 -14.08
N GLY A 161 -14.39 23.45 -13.26
CA GLY A 161 -13.67 23.40 -11.99
C GLY A 161 -14.28 22.44 -10.96
N PHE A 162 -15.61 22.28 -10.94
CA PHE A 162 -16.27 21.26 -10.11
C PHE A 162 -15.99 19.84 -10.63
N LEU A 163 -16.13 19.62 -11.95
CA LEU A 163 -15.86 18.32 -12.56
C LEU A 163 -14.40 17.86 -12.38
N GLN A 164 -13.43 18.77 -12.48
CA GLN A 164 -12.00 18.44 -12.27
C GLN A 164 -11.67 18.00 -10.84
N ARG A 165 -12.51 18.32 -9.85
CA ARG A 165 -12.33 17.88 -8.45
C ARG A 165 -12.88 16.48 -8.19
N LEU A 166 -13.75 15.96 -9.05
CA LEU A 166 -14.39 14.65 -8.86
C LEU A 166 -13.37 13.49 -8.83
N PRO A 167 -12.31 13.43 -9.65
CA PRO A 167 -11.29 12.38 -9.53
C PRO A 167 -10.52 12.43 -8.22
N MET A 168 -10.25 13.64 -7.68
CA MET A 168 -9.63 13.78 -6.37
C MET A 168 -10.55 13.29 -5.26
N ALA A 169 -11.88 13.50 -5.38
CA ALA A 169 -12.86 12.90 -4.50
C ALA A 169 -12.89 11.36 -4.63
N GLY A 170 -12.77 10.83 -5.86
CA GLY A 170 -12.65 9.40 -6.12
C GLY A 170 -11.40 8.78 -5.51
N ALA A 171 -10.23 9.41 -5.65
CA ALA A 171 -8.98 8.98 -5.02
C ALA A 171 -9.10 8.94 -3.49
N ARG A 172 -9.71 9.97 -2.89
CA ARG A 172 -10.05 9.97 -1.46
C ARG A 172 -11.02 8.84 -1.09
N GLY A 173 -12.02 8.58 -1.94
CA GLY A 173 -12.94 7.46 -1.77
C GLY A 173 -12.23 6.10 -1.76
N ILE A 174 -11.25 5.89 -2.66
CA ILE A 174 -10.41 4.68 -2.67
C ILE A 174 -9.60 4.59 -1.38
N LEU A 175 -8.98 5.67 -0.92
CA LEU A 175 -8.23 5.68 0.34
C LEU A 175 -9.13 5.33 1.55
N LEU A 176 -10.34 5.88 1.60
CA LEU A 176 -11.33 5.52 2.62
C LEU A 176 -11.75 4.05 2.51
N GLY A 177 -11.93 3.53 1.30
CA GLY A 177 -12.23 2.13 1.06
C GLY A 177 -11.10 1.19 1.51
N VAL A 178 -9.85 1.55 1.22
CA VAL A 178 -8.66 0.80 1.69
C VAL A 178 -8.56 0.85 3.21
N ALA A 179 -8.80 2.01 3.83
CA ALA A 179 -8.84 2.14 5.28
C ALA A 179 -9.93 1.24 5.89
N ALA A 180 -11.16 1.30 5.37
CA ALA A 180 -12.26 0.46 5.82
C ALA A 180 -11.97 -1.04 5.62
N GLY A 181 -11.36 -1.41 4.49
CA GLY A 181 -10.92 -2.78 4.20
C GLY A 181 -9.88 -3.27 5.21
N SER A 182 -8.89 -2.45 5.54
CA SER A 182 -7.87 -2.78 6.56
C SER A 182 -8.47 -2.95 7.95
N VAL A 183 -9.44 -2.09 8.33
CA VAL A 183 -10.20 -2.22 9.58
C VAL A 183 -10.99 -3.52 9.59
N MET A 184 -11.63 -3.88 8.47
CA MET A 184 -12.39 -5.12 8.37
C MET A 184 -11.49 -6.36 8.51
N THR A 185 -10.29 -6.35 7.91
CA THR A 185 -9.31 -7.43 8.11
C THR A 185 -8.91 -7.53 9.59
N GLY A 186 -8.65 -6.41 10.26
CA GLY A 186 -8.38 -6.39 11.70
C GLY A 186 -9.54 -6.95 12.51
N LEU A 187 -10.78 -6.53 12.20
CA LEU A 187 -11.98 -6.98 12.89
C LEU A 187 -12.23 -8.49 12.71
N ARG A 188 -11.98 -9.04 11.52
CA ARG A 188 -12.07 -10.49 11.26
C ARG A 188 -11.10 -11.29 12.13
N ILE A 189 -9.90 -10.77 12.36
CA ILE A 189 -8.92 -11.37 13.28
C ILE A 189 -9.44 -11.28 14.73
N LEU A 190 -9.97 -10.12 15.14
CA LEU A 190 -10.52 -9.92 16.50
C LEU A 190 -11.73 -10.82 16.79
N LEU A 191 -12.59 -11.04 15.80
CA LEU A 191 -13.74 -11.94 15.90
C LEU A 191 -13.35 -13.42 15.76
N GLY A 192 -12.08 -13.72 15.52
CA GLY A 192 -11.57 -15.09 15.37
C GLY A 192 -12.01 -15.79 14.08
N ALA A 193 -12.55 -15.05 13.12
CA ALA A 193 -12.94 -15.53 11.79
C ALA A 193 -11.69 -15.85 10.94
N ASP A 194 -10.66 -15.00 11.02
CA ASP A 194 -9.35 -15.25 10.43
C ASP A 194 -8.34 -15.60 11.54
N ARG A 195 -7.60 -16.70 11.38
CA ARG A 195 -6.65 -17.21 12.38
C ARG A 195 -5.23 -17.30 11.80
N PRO A 196 -4.50 -16.17 11.71
CA PRO A 196 -3.20 -16.13 11.05
C PRO A 196 -2.12 -16.98 11.73
N TYR A 197 -2.31 -17.35 13.00
CA TYR A 197 -1.32 -18.07 13.81
C TYR A 197 -1.56 -19.58 13.88
N SER A 198 -2.42 -20.15 13.02
CA SER A 198 -2.88 -21.55 13.07
C SER A 198 -2.02 -22.55 12.29
N GLY A 199 -0.68 -22.38 12.27
CA GLY A 199 0.26 -23.29 11.58
C GLY A 199 0.03 -24.78 11.89
#